data_AF-A0A7C2EDV3-F1
#
_entry.id   AF-A0A7C2EDV3-F1
#
_cell.length_a   1.000
_cell.length_b   1.000
_cell.length_c   1.000
_cell.angle_alpha   90.00
_cell.angle_beta   90.00
_cell.angle_gamma   90.00
#
_symmetry.space_group_name_H-M   'P 1'
#
loop_
_entity.id
_entity.type
_entity.pdbx_description
1 polymer ?
#
loop_
_entity_poly.entity_id
_entity_poly.type
_entity_poly.pdbx_seq_one_letter_code
_entity_poly.pdbx_strand_id
1 'polypeptide(L)'
;MATLYVRDIPNELYERLKKRAAEEGRSISQEAVRLLRLGLLSARPKPDPEFKAWLDWVTEQRERWAREGRKFPDSTALIREDRDR
;
A
#
# COMPACT_ATOMS: atom_id res chain seq x y z
N MET A 1 7.76 23.08 4.37
CA MET A 1 6.71 22.04 4.46
C MET A 1 5.38 22.70 4.15
N ALA A 2 4.54 22.11 3.30
CA ALA A 2 3.22 22.67 3.01
C ALA A 2 2.18 22.13 4.01
N THR A 3 1.22 22.97 4.41
CA THR A 3 0.11 22.61 5.30
C THR A 3 -1.20 22.71 4.53
N LEU A 4 -2.01 21.65 4.55
CA LEU A 4 -3.34 21.62 3.96
C LEU A 4 -4.38 21.75 5.06
N TYR A 5 -5.20 22.80 5.00
CA TYR A 5 -6.39 22.95 5.82
C TYR A 5 -7.63 22.60 5.00
N VAL A 6 -8.42 21.65 5.48
CA VAL A 6 -9.69 21.26 4.88
C VAL A 6 -10.80 21.63 5.86
N ARG A 7 -11.74 22.48 5.43
CA ARG A 7 -12.91 22.87 6.21
C ARG A 7 -14.11 22.04 5.80
N ASP A 8 -15.10 21.98 6.69
CA ASP A 8 -16.42 21.41 6.42
C ASP A 8 -16.38 19.93 5.99
N ILE A 9 -15.47 19.14 6.58
CA ILE A 9 -15.45 17.69 6.38
C ILE A 9 -16.73 17.09 6.98
N PRO A 10 -17.52 16.32 6.22
CA PRO A 10 -18.68 15.62 6.77
C PRO A 10 -18.27 14.73 7.95
N ASN A 11 -19.03 14.76 9.05
CA ASN A 11 -18.71 14.01 10.27
C ASN A 11 -18.48 12.51 9.99
N GLU A 12 -19.29 11.90 9.14
CA GLU A 12 -19.13 10.50 8.74
C GLU A 12 -17.77 10.24 8.09
N LEU A 13 -17.31 11.15 7.21
CA LEU A 13 -16.03 11.01 6.53
C LEU A 13 -14.86 11.15 7.52
N TYR A 14 -14.96 12.09 8.46
CA TYR A 14 -13.95 12.25 9.51
C TYR A 14 -13.86 11.01 10.41
N GLU A 15 -14.99 10.45 10.84
CA GLU A 15 -15.00 9.23 11.68
C GLU A 15 -14.46 8.01 10.93
N ARG A 16 -14.79 7.87 9.64
CA ARG A 16 -14.20 6.81 8.79
C ARG A 16 -12.69 6.95 8.66
N LEU A 17 -12.18 8.17 8.47
CA LEU A 17 -10.75 8.43 8.41
C LEU A 17 -10.05 8.09 9.73
N LYS A 18 -10.64 8.50 10.86
CA LYS A 18 -10.13 8.25 12.20
C LYS A 18 -10.08 6.75 12.52
N LYS A 19 -11.16 6.02 12.24
CA LYS A 19 -11.22 4.56 12.41
C LYS A 19 -10.12 3.86 11.62
N ARG A 20 -9.99 4.21 10.34
CA ARG A 20 -8.99 3.63 9.44
C ARG A 20 -7.56 3.94 9.90
N ALA A 21 -7.30 5.16 10.37
CA ALA A 21 -6.00 5.54 10.92
C ALA A 21 -5.63 4.68 12.14
N ALA A 22 -6.59 4.41 13.03
CA ALA A 22 -6.38 3.56 14.20
C ALA A 22 -6.10 2.09 13.82
N GLU A 23 -6.87 1.53 12.88
CA GLU A 23 -6.67 0.16 12.38
C GLU A 23 -5.27 -0.05 11.77
N GLU A 24 -4.74 0.99 11.14
CA GLU A 24 -3.43 0.98 10.47
C GLU A 24 -2.27 1.44 11.37
N GLY A 25 -2.53 1.80 12.63
CA GLY A 25 -1.52 2.31 13.56
C GLY A 25 -0.89 3.64 13.14
N ARG A 26 -1.66 4.52 12.48
CA ARG A 26 -1.20 5.83 11.98
C ARG A 26 -1.94 6.98 12.65
N SER A 27 -1.33 8.17 12.63
CA SER A 27 -2.06 9.40 12.95
C SER A 27 -3.05 9.74 11.82
N ILE A 28 -4.11 10.49 12.15
CA ILE A 28 -5.10 10.96 11.16
C ILE A 28 -4.40 11.72 10.02
N SER A 29 -3.44 12.58 10.33
CA SER A 29 -2.69 13.35 9.34
C SER A 29 -1.85 12.45 8.42
N GLN A 30 -1.23 11.39 8.96
CA GLN A 30 -0.48 10.41 8.16
C GLN A 30 -1.40 9.64 7.22
N GLU A 31 -2.56 9.20 7.71
CA GLU A 31 -3.55 8.49 6.91
C GLU A 31 -4.17 9.40 5.82
N ALA A 32 -4.44 10.67 6.13
CA ALA A 32 -4.91 11.65 5.17
C ALA A 32 -3.90 11.86 4.03
N VAL A 33 -2.61 12.04 4.36
CA VAL A 33 -1.54 12.17 3.35
C VAL A 33 -1.44 10.90 2.49
N ARG A 34 -1.53 9.72 3.10
CA ARG A 34 -1.50 8.44 2.38
C ARG A 34 -2.66 8.32 1.38
N LEU A 35 -3.88 8.62 1.82
CA LEU A 35 -5.07 8.58 0.96
C LEU A 35 -5.02 9.62 -0.16
N LEU A 36 -4.54 10.83 0.12
CA LEU A 36 -4.32 11.86 -0.91
C LEU A 36 -3.31 11.39 -1.97
N ARG A 37 -2.18 10.79 -1.55
CA ARG A 37 -1.21 10.20 -2.49
C ARG A 37 -1.85 9.13 -3.34
N LEU A 38 -2.61 8.21 -2.74
CA LEU A 38 -3.29 7.16 -3.49
C LEU A 38 -4.32 7.73 -4.47
N GLY A 39 -5.13 8.69 -4.05
CA GLY A 39 -6.11 9.35 -4.94
C GLY A 39 -5.44 10.03 -6.12
N LEU A 40 -4.32 10.74 -5.90
CA LEU A 40 -3.54 11.38 -6.96
C LEU A 40 -2.81 10.38 -7.87
N LEU A 41 -2.40 9.23 -7.34
CA LEU A 41 -1.82 8.14 -8.12
C LEU A 41 -2.88 7.42 -8.97
N SER A 42 -4.07 7.19 -8.41
CA SER A 42 -5.21 6.59 -9.12
C SER A 42 -5.81 7.51 -10.17
N ALA A 43 -5.62 8.83 -10.04
CA ALA A 43 -5.96 9.82 -11.06
C ALA A 43 -4.95 9.89 -12.20
N ARG A 44 -3.80 9.20 -12.11
CA ARG A 44 -2.93 8.98 -13.26
C ARG A 44 -3.65 8.05 -14.25
N PRO A 45 -3.39 8.19 -15.57
CA PRO A 45 -3.98 7.29 -16.56
C PRO A 45 -3.75 5.83 -16.17
N LYS A 46 -4.73 4.97 -16.55
CA LYS A 46 -4.82 3.53 -16.28
C LYS A 46 -3.44 2.85 -16.17
N PRO A 47 -3.30 1.84 -15.28
CA PRO A 47 -2.03 1.18 -15.04
C PRO A 47 -1.35 0.92 -16.36
N ASP A 48 -0.13 1.45 -16.46
CA ASP A 48 0.77 1.26 -17.59
C ASP A 48 0.60 -0.19 -18.09
N PRO A 49 0.25 -0.42 -19.36
CA PRO A 49 0.14 -1.76 -19.91
C PRO A 49 1.35 -2.64 -19.56
N GLU A 50 2.54 -2.04 -19.43
CA GLU A 50 3.76 -2.71 -18.97
C GLU A 50 3.67 -3.13 -17.49
N PHE A 51 3.13 -2.27 -16.62
CA PHE A 51 2.93 -2.60 -15.20
C PHE A 51 1.89 -3.71 -15.01
N LYS A 52 0.80 -3.70 -15.78
CA LYS A 52 -0.17 -4.81 -15.74
C LYS A 52 0.47 -6.11 -16.24
N ALA A 53 1.19 -6.07 -17.37
CA ALA A 53 1.88 -7.23 -17.90
C ALA A 53 2.92 -7.79 -16.92
N TRP A 54 3.64 -6.90 -16.21
CA TRP A 54 4.56 -7.29 -15.15
C TRP A 54 3.86 -7.98 -13.97
N LEU A 55 2.71 -7.47 -13.51
CA LEU A 55 1.92 -8.11 -12.45
C LEU A 55 1.41 -9.50 -12.85
N ASP A 56 0.93 -9.63 -14.08
CA ASP A 56 0.47 -10.90 -14.64
C ASP A 56 1.64 -11.91 -14.67
N TRP A 57 2.82 -11.48 -15.14
CA TRP A 57 4.03 -12.30 -15.15
C TRP A 57 4.47 -12.72 -13.74
N VAL A 58 4.48 -11.81 -12.75
CA VAL A 58 4.82 -12.14 -11.35
C VAL A 58 3.88 -13.20 -10.80
N THR A 59 2.59 -13.10 -11.11
CA THR A 59 1.57 -14.04 -10.65
C THR A 59 1.82 -15.42 -11.25
N GLU A 60 2.04 -15.50 -12.57
CA GLU A 60 2.35 -16.75 -13.27
C GLU A 60 3.62 -17.42 -12.71
N GLN A 61 4.69 -16.65 -12.46
CA GLN A 61 5.92 -17.20 -11.89
C GLN A 61 5.71 -17.78 -10.48
N ARG A 62 4.90 -17.11 -9.64
CA ARG A 62 4.58 -17.62 -8.29
C ARG A 62 3.84 -18.95 -8.34
N GLU A 63 2.84 -19.06 -9.22
CA GLU A 63 2.08 -20.30 -9.41
C GLU A 63 2.94 -21.43 -9.97
N ARG A 64 3.83 -21.10 -10.91
CA ARG A 64 4.81 -22.05 -11.45
C ARG A 64 5.76 -22.55 -10.34
N TRP A 65 6.37 -21.66 -9.56
CA TRP A 65 7.25 -22.04 -8.46
C TRP A 65 6.54 -22.86 -7.38
N ALA A 66 5.27 -22.55 -7.11
CA ALA A 66 4.44 -23.35 -6.21
C ALA A 66 4.23 -24.79 -6.75
N ARG A 67 3.95 -24.94 -8.05
CA ARG A 67 3.84 -26.26 -8.72
C ARG A 67 5.17 -27.03 -8.72
N GLU A 68 6.28 -26.33 -8.87
CA GLU A 68 7.64 -26.89 -8.78
C GLU A 68 8.06 -27.23 -7.33
N GLY A 69 7.21 -26.96 -6.33
CA GLY A 69 7.48 -27.26 -4.92
C GLY A 69 8.52 -26.34 -4.27
N ARG A 70 8.82 -25.20 -4.89
CA ARG A 70 9.81 -24.24 -4.39
C ARG A 70 9.28 -23.57 -3.13
N LYS A 71 9.98 -23.73 -2.01
CA LYS A 71 9.66 -23.05 -0.75
C LYS A 71 10.43 -21.75 -0.65
N PHE A 72 9.72 -20.67 -0.35
CA PHE A 72 10.34 -19.38 -0.04
C PHE A 72 10.50 -19.24 1.48
N PRO A 73 11.66 -18.80 1.97
CA PRO A 73 11.82 -18.44 3.38
C PRO A 73 10.88 -17.28 3.77
N ASP A 74 10.55 -17.19 5.06
CA ASP A 74 9.77 -16.08 5.58
C ASP A 74 10.52 -14.77 5.34
N SER A 75 9.93 -13.90 4.54
CA SER A 75 10.49 -12.60 4.18
C SER A 75 10.73 -11.73 5.42
N THR A 76 9.91 -11.90 6.47
CA THR A 76 10.05 -11.19 7.74
C THR A 76 11.33 -11.56 8.47
N ALA A 77 11.72 -12.84 8.43
CA ALA A 77 12.94 -13.33 9.05
C ALA A 77 14.19 -12.74 8.37
N LEU A 78 14.20 -12.71 7.02
CA LEU A 78 15.32 -12.16 6.25
C LEU A 78 15.51 -10.67 6.47
N ILE A 79 14.42 -9.90 6.54
CA ILE A 79 14.49 -8.46 6.78
C ILE A 79 15.02 -8.15 8.19
N ARG A 80 14.70 -8.98 9.18
CA ARG A 80 15.26 -8.85 10.54
C ARG A 80 16.75 -9.13 10.56
N GLU A 81 17.19 -10.22 9.93
CA GLU A 81 18.62 -10.57 9.83
C GLU A 81 19.44 -9.44 9.18
N ASP A 82 18.93 -8.81 8.12
CA ASP A 82 19.61 -7.70 7.43
C ASP A 82 19.66 -6.42 8.28
N ARG A 83 18.65 -6.20 9.14
CA ARG A 83 18.59 -5.04 10.03
C ARG A 83 19.50 -5.15 11.25
N ASP A 84 19.77 -6.37 11.70
CA ASP A 84 20.58 -6.66 12.89
C ASP A 84 22.09 -6.84 12.54
N ARG A 85 22.47 -6.63 11.27
CA ARG A 85 23.85 -6.58 10.75
C ARG A 85 24.43 -5.16 10.79
#